data_AF-A0A7M4E7Y0-F1
#
_entry.id   AF-A0A7M4E7Y0-F1
#
_cell.length_a   1.000
_cell.length_b   1.000
_cell.length_c   1.000
_cell.angle_alpha   90.00
_cell.angle_beta   90.00
_cell.angle_gamma   90.00
#
_symmetry.space_group_name_H-M   'P 1'
#
loop_
_entity.id
_entity.type
_entity.pdbx_description
1 polymer ?
#
loop_
_entity_poly.entity_id
_entity_poly.type
_entity_poly.pdbx_seq_one_letter_code
_entity_poly.pdbx_strand_id
1 'polypeptide(L)'
;MSQDERFAFIAEWYDPNASLFRRFELLYYPKDGSVEMYDVKNHRTFLKRTKYDGLHLEDLFIGNKVTVFSRHLSLVDYGDQYTARKLGSRKERTLALIKPDAAPRIGELIDIIINAGFTITKAKMMVLSRKEAMDFYVDHQSRPFYNELLQFITSGSIVAMEILGDDAVSKWKMLLGPANSGVAQTEAPDSIRATLGIDGIRNAAHGPDSIASAAQEMVTELCSGPCIALEVIQPNPPKIFRDFCGPSDPVQYFFKILDN
;
A
#
# COMPACT_ATOMS: atom_id res chain seq x y z
N MET A 1 30.93 -12.70 23.40
CA MET A 1 31.01 -11.88 22.16
C MET A 1 29.63 -11.32 21.92
N SER A 2 29.45 -10.01 22.08
CA SER A 2 28.18 -9.33 21.79
C SER A 2 27.87 -9.53 20.31
N GLN A 3 26.90 -10.38 19.97
CA GLN A 3 26.35 -10.38 18.61
C GLN A 3 25.76 -8.99 18.39
N ASP A 4 26.40 -8.19 17.54
CA ASP A 4 25.77 -6.95 17.06
C ASP A 4 24.40 -7.33 16.49
N GLU A 5 23.34 -6.70 16.99
CA GLU A 5 21.98 -6.92 16.52
C GLU A 5 21.96 -6.72 15.00
N ARG A 6 21.47 -7.71 14.26
CA ARG A 6 21.34 -7.70 12.81
C ARG A 6 20.02 -8.33 12.40
N PHE A 7 19.50 -7.92 11.26
CA PHE A 7 18.33 -8.50 10.64
C PHE A 7 18.70 -9.12 9.30
N ALA A 8 18.26 -10.35 9.07
CA ALA A 8 18.56 -11.12 7.88
C ALA A 8 17.30 -11.33 7.04
N PHE A 9 17.41 -11.10 5.74
CA PHE A 9 16.33 -11.28 4.76
C PHE A 9 16.83 -12.06 3.56
N ILE A 10 15.99 -12.94 3.04
CA ILE A 10 16.17 -13.50 1.70
C ILE A 10 15.61 -12.48 0.71
N ALA A 11 16.46 -12.03 -0.20
CA ALA A 11 16.16 -11.02 -1.19
C ALA A 11 16.34 -11.57 -2.61
N GLU A 12 15.38 -11.32 -3.49
CA GLU A 12 15.45 -11.63 -4.91
C GLU A 12 15.79 -10.39 -5.74
N TRP A 13 16.72 -10.54 -6.67
CA TRP A 13 17.10 -9.51 -7.62
C TRP A 13 17.07 -10.08 -9.04
N TYR A 14 16.39 -9.38 -9.94
CA TYR A 14 16.48 -9.69 -11.36
C TYR A 14 17.75 -9.07 -11.96
N ASP A 15 18.66 -9.90 -12.45
CA ASP A 15 19.88 -9.47 -13.13
C ASP A 15 19.58 -9.32 -14.63
N PRO A 16 19.46 -8.08 -15.15
CA PRO A 16 19.08 -7.85 -16.54
C PRO A 16 20.14 -8.31 -17.54
N ASN A 17 21.41 -8.42 -17.12
CA ASN A 17 22.49 -8.85 -18.01
C ASN A 17 22.49 -10.37 -18.20
N ALA A 18 22.11 -11.10 -17.15
CA ALA A 18 22.05 -12.56 -17.15
C ALA A 18 20.63 -13.11 -17.38
N SER A 19 19.62 -12.23 -17.47
CA SER A 19 18.21 -12.55 -17.63
C SER A 19 17.70 -13.58 -16.62
N LEU A 20 18.14 -13.49 -15.36
CA LEU A 20 17.80 -14.46 -14.32
C LEU A 20 17.60 -13.80 -12.96
N PHE A 21 16.83 -14.47 -12.10
CA PHE A 21 16.70 -14.09 -10.70
C PHE A 21 17.85 -14.66 -9.86
N ARG A 22 18.48 -13.79 -9.08
CA ARG A 22 19.47 -14.15 -8.06
C ARG A 22 18.87 -14.00 -6.68
N ARG A 23 19.19 -14.93 -5.80
CA ARG A 23 18.83 -14.88 -4.38
C ARG A 23 20.04 -14.49 -3.55
N PHE A 24 19.84 -13.49 -2.70
CA PHE A 24 20.82 -13.00 -1.75
C PHE A 24 20.27 -13.11 -0.34
N GLU A 25 21.16 -13.34 0.62
CA GLU A 25 20.88 -13.05 2.02
C GLU A 25 21.35 -11.60 2.27
N LEU A 26 20.40 -10.70 2.47
CA LEU A 26 20.63 -9.31 2.84
C LEU A 26 20.67 -9.22 4.37
N LEU A 27 21.77 -8.70 4.91
CA LEU A 27 21.94 -8.39 6.32
C LEU A 27 21.90 -6.89 6.53
N TYR A 28 21.10 -6.45 7.49
CA TYR A 28 21.03 -5.05 7.93
C TYR A 28 21.47 -4.92 9.38
N TYR A 29 22.29 -3.92 9.65
CA TYR A 29 22.83 -3.63 10.98
C TYR A 29 22.23 -2.31 11.50
N PRO A 30 21.16 -2.35 12.32
CA PRO A 30 20.45 -1.13 12.77
C PRO A 30 21.31 -0.16 13.56
N LYS A 31 22.38 -0.64 14.20
CA LYS A 31 23.27 0.19 15.04
C LYS A 31 24.04 1.24 14.22
N ASP A 32 24.40 0.94 12.98
CA ASP A 32 25.22 1.82 12.14
C ASP A 32 24.65 2.03 10.72
N GLY A 33 23.49 1.43 10.42
CA GLY A 33 22.85 1.53 9.11
C GLY A 33 23.64 0.85 8.00
N SER A 34 24.53 -0.09 8.32
CA SER A 34 25.29 -0.83 7.31
C SER A 34 24.52 -2.03 6.77
N VAL A 35 24.84 -2.40 5.52
CA VAL A 35 24.26 -3.55 4.83
C VAL A 35 25.36 -4.47 4.33
N GLU A 36 25.07 -5.77 4.30
CA GLU A 36 25.92 -6.80 3.74
C GLU A 36 25.06 -7.77 2.90
N MET A 37 25.58 -8.30 1.79
CA MET A 37 24.86 -9.25 0.96
C MET A 37 25.69 -10.50 0.67
N TYR A 38 25.10 -11.67 0.88
CA TYR A 38 25.69 -12.96 0.55
C TYR A 38 24.94 -13.63 -0.59
N ASP A 39 25.66 -14.14 -1.58
CA ASP A 39 25.11 -14.98 -2.64
C ASP A 39 24.82 -16.37 -2.08
N VAL A 40 23.53 -16.70 -1.94
CA VAL A 40 23.07 -17.95 -1.32
C VAL A 40 23.49 -19.16 -2.16
N LYS A 41 23.51 -19.03 -3.48
CA LYS A 41 23.82 -20.14 -4.39
C LYS A 41 25.31 -20.45 -4.42
N ASN A 42 26.14 -19.41 -4.45
CA ASN A 42 27.58 -19.53 -4.59
C ASN A 42 28.33 -19.47 -3.25
N HIS A 43 27.62 -19.34 -2.13
CA HIS A 43 28.17 -19.24 -0.78
C HIS A 43 29.33 -18.24 -0.65
N ARG A 44 29.18 -17.07 -1.28
CA ARG A 44 30.21 -16.02 -1.30
C ARG A 44 29.62 -14.66 -0.99
N THR A 45 30.42 -13.79 -0.39
CA THR A 45 30.05 -12.39 -0.21
C THR A 45 29.88 -11.73 -1.56
N PHE A 46 28.71 -11.14 -1.78
CA PHE A 46 28.40 -10.33 -2.96
C PHE A 46 28.71 -8.85 -2.70
N LEU A 47 28.29 -8.35 -1.54
CA LEU A 47 28.56 -7.00 -1.04
C LEU A 47 29.08 -7.12 0.39
N LYS A 48 30.30 -6.64 0.65
CA LYS A 48 30.84 -6.59 2.02
C LYS A 48 30.09 -5.55 2.85
N ARG A 49 30.05 -5.72 4.18
CA ARG A 49 29.45 -4.75 5.11
C ARG A 49 29.89 -3.32 4.79
N THR A 50 28.94 -2.52 4.30
CA THR A 50 29.16 -1.15 3.84
C THR A 50 28.03 -0.29 4.38
N LYS A 51 28.36 0.92 4.87
CA LYS A 51 27.34 1.87 5.34
C LYS A 51 26.40 2.24 4.18
N TYR A 52 25.09 2.22 4.43
CA TYR A 52 24.10 2.57 3.43
C TYR A 52 22.93 3.32 4.06
N ASP A 53 22.98 4.65 3.96
CA ASP A 53 22.01 5.53 4.62
C ASP A 53 20.61 5.53 3.95
N GLY A 54 20.48 4.91 2.76
CA GLY A 54 19.22 4.87 1.99
C GLY A 54 18.29 3.71 2.34
N LEU A 55 18.54 2.99 3.44
CA LEU A 55 17.72 1.87 3.90
C LEU A 55 17.41 2.03 5.39
N HIS A 56 16.12 2.09 5.71
CA HIS A 56 15.65 2.21 7.08
C HIS A 56 15.00 0.90 7.56
N LEU A 57 14.94 0.73 8.89
CA LEU A 57 14.34 -0.47 9.49
C LEU A 57 12.86 -0.63 9.10
N GLU A 58 12.15 0.46 8.85
CA GLU A 58 10.76 0.47 8.39
C GLU A 58 10.56 -0.12 6.99
N ASP A 59 11.59 -0.12 6.15
CA ASP A 59 11.59 -0.70 4.81
C ASP A 59 11.78 -2.24 4.84
N LEU A 60 12.18 -2.79 5.98
CA LEU A 60 12.61 -4.18 6.11
C LEU A 60 11.47 -5.10 6.52
N PHE A 61 10.60 -5.41 5.57
CA PHE A 61 9.49 -6.36 5.72
C PHE A 61 9.28 -7.21 4.46
N ILE A 62 8.65 -8.38 4.62
CA ILE A 62 8.46 -9.32 3.52
C ILE A 62 7.50 -8.77 2.46
N GLY A 63 7.96 -8.85 1.22
CA GLY A 63 7.34 -8.34 -0.01
C GLY A 63 7.58 -6.86 -0.27
N ASN A 64 8.41 -6.16 0.51
CA ASN A 64 8.90 -4.84 0.10
C ASN A 64 9.92 -4.96 -1.04
N LYS A 65 10.07 -3.90 -1.83
CA LYS A 65 11.20 -3.71 -2.75
C LYS A 65 12.11 -2.62 -2.21
N VAL A 66 13.32 -3.00 -1.83
CA VAL A 66 14.34 -2.07 -1.32
C VAL A 66 15.42 -1.84 -2.36
N THR A 67 16.00 -0.65 -2.39
CA THR A 67 17.12 -0.35 -3.29
C THR A 67 18.42 -0.41 -2.52
N VAL A 68 19.40 -1.15 -3.03
CA VAL A 68 20.76 -1.20 -2.46
C VAL A 68 21.77 -1.06 -3.60
N PHE A 69 22.53 0.03 -3.61
CA PHE A 69 23.50 0.36 -4.67
C PHE A 69 22.96 0.13 -6.10
N SER A 70 21.83 0.78 -6.42
CA SER A 70 21.13 0.72 -7.72
C SER A 70 20.56 -0.66 -8.09
N ARG A 71 20.40 -1.57 -7.13
CA ARG A 71 19.71 -2.85 -7.32
C ARG A 71 18.39 -2.83 -6.57
N HIS A 72 17.30 -3.12 -7.27
CA HIS A 72 15.97 -3.27 -6.68
C HIS A 72 15.81 -4.71 -6.18
N LEU A 73 15.90 -4.89 -4.88
CA LEU A 73 15.81 -6.17 -4.19
C LEU A 73 14.38 -6.37 -3.67
N SER A 74 13.74 -7.48 -4.02
CA SER A 74 12.46 -7.86 -3.43
C SER A 74 12.72 -8.73 -2.20
N LEU A 75 12.30 -8.31 -1.01
CA LEU A 75 12.45 -9.09 0.22
C LEU A 75 11.41 -10.21 0.19
N VAL A 76 11.80 -11.48 0.08
CA VAL A 76 10.86 -12.60 -0.13
C VAL A 76 10.69 -13.48 1.10
N ASP A 77 11.67 -13.52 2.00
CA ASP A 77 11.59 -14.29 3.26
C ASP A 77 12.54 -13.73 4.32
N TYR A 78 12.41 -14.17 5.56
CA TYR A 78 13.38 -13.92 6.62
C TYR A 78 14.58 -14.87 6.48
N GLY A 79 15.80 -14.34 6.65
CA GLY A 79 17.03 -15.14 6.61
C GLY A 79 17.25 -15.98 7.87
N ASP A 80 16.65 -15.59 9.00
CA ASP A 80 16.73 -16.33 10.26
C ASP A 80 15.47 -16.20 11.14
N GLN A 81 15.35 -17.13 12.11
CA GLN A 81 14.23 -17.14 13.05
C GLN A 81 14.23 -15.94 14.00
N TYR A 82 15.39 -15.34 14.27
CA TYR A 82 15.49 -14.17 15.14
C TYR A 82 14.76 -12.98 14.49
N THR A 83 15.09 -12.70 13.24
CA THR A 83 14.48 -11.65 12.41
C THR A 83 12.99 -11.92 12.23
N ALA A 84 12.60 -13.16 11.91
CA ALA A 84 11.21 -13.54 11.77
C ALA A 84 10.40 -13.28 13.06
N ARG A 85 10.94 -13.56 14.24
CA ARG A 85 10.25 -13.29 15.52
C ARG A 85 10.22 -11.81 15.86
N LYS A 86 11.28 -11.06 15.54
CA LYS A 86 11.40 -9.64 15.90
C LYS A 86 10.59 -8.73 14.98
N LEU A 87 10.59 -9.02 13.68
CA LEU A 87 9.98 -8.19 12.63
C LEU A 87 8.73 -8.81 12.02
N GLY A 88 8.58 -10.14 12.07
CA GLY A 88 7.50 -10.85 11.39
C GLY A 88 6.13 -10.79 12.01
N SER A 89 5.98 -10.28 13.24
CA SER A 89 4.67 -10.25 13.92
C SER A 89 3.89 -8.94 13.77
N ARG A 90 4.33 -7.97 12.97
CA ARG A 90 3.71 -6.64 12.98
C ARG A 90 3.14 -6.21 11.64
N LYS A 91 3.87 -6.39 10.54
CA LYS A 91 3.49 -5.81 9.25
C LYS A 91 2.41 -6.64 8.54
N GLU A 92 1.20 -6.09 8.48
CA GLU A 92 0.07 -6.63 7.72
C GLU A 92 -0.16 -5.78 6.47
N ARG A 93 -0.70 -6.41 5.41
CA ARG A 93 -1.24 -5.71 4.25
C ARG A 93 -2.76 -5.68 4.34
N THR A 94 -3.37 -4.55 3.99
CA THR A 94 -4.82 -4.44 3.87
C THR A 94 -5.21 -3.56 2.68
N LEU A 95 -6.48 -3.65 2.27
CA LEU A 95 -7.04 -2.82 1.22
C LEU A 95 -7.61 -1.54 1.83
N ALA A 96 -7.17 -0.40 1.31
CA ALA A 96 -7.85 0.88 1.47
C ALA A 96 -8.55 1.24 0.16
N LEU A 97 -9.89 1.21 0.18
CA LEU A 97 -10.71 1.54 -0.98
C LEU A 97 -11.35 2.91 -0.77
N ILE A 98 -10.99 3.89 -1.59
CA ILE A 98 -11.63 5.20 -1.64
C ILE A 98 -12.82 5.12 -2.59
N LYS A 99 -14.01 5.47 -2.09
CA LYS A 99 -15.27 5.43 -2.82
C LYS A 99 -15.47 6.68 -3.70
N PRO A 100 -16.41 6.65 -4.68
CA PRO A 100 -16.54 7.74 -5.66
C PRO A 100 -16.84 9.12 -5.05
N ASP A 101 -17.51 9.19 -3.90
CA ASP A 101 -17.82 10.42 -3.17
C ASP A 101 -16.57 11.10 -2.58
N ALA A 102 -15.52 10.35 -2.28
CA ALA A 102 -14.27 10.87 -1.73
C ALA A 102 -13.10 10.86 -2.72
N ALA A 103 -13.27 10.32 -3.93
CA ALA A 103 -12.24 10.34 -4.97
C ALA A 103 -11.70 11.76 -5.30
N PRO A 104 -12.52 12.83 -5.35
CA PRO A 104 -12.00 14.20 -5.53
C PRO A 104 -11.11 14.69 -4.37
N ARG A 105 -11.23 14.09 -3.19
CA ARG A 105 -10.47 14.40 -1.97
C ARG A 105 -9.40 13.34 -1.67
N ILE A 106 -8.94 12.62 -2.68
CA ILE A 106 -7.92 11.57 -2.52
C ILE A 106 -6.63 12.05 -1.84
N GLY A 107 -6.20 13.28 -2.11
CA GLY A 107 -5.00 13.85 -1.48
C GLY A 107 -5.09 13.84 0.04
N GLU A 108 -6.23 14.27 0.60
CA GLU A 108 -6.48 14.28 2.04
C GLU A 108 -6.44 12.86 2.63
N LEU A 109 -7.00 11.88 1.91
CA LEU A 109 -7.00 10.48 2.35
C LEU A 109 -5.60 9.85 2.29
N ILE A 110 -4.80 10.17 1.27
CA ILE A 110 -3.40 9.74 1.20
C ILE A 110 -2.61 10.33 2.37
N ASP A 111 -2.81 11.61 2.67
CA ASP A 111 -2.16 12.26 3.83
C ASP A 111 -2.56 11.58 5.14
N ILE A 112 -3.84 11.24 5.34
CA ILE A 112 -4.31 10.49 6.52
C ILE A 112 -3.61 9.13 6.62
N ILE A 113 -3.52 8.39 5.51
CA ILE A 113 -2.88 7.06 5.46
C ILE A 113 -1.39 7.17 5.82
N ILE A 114 -0.66 8.11 5.20
CA ILE A 114 0.78 8.30 5.43
C ILE A 114 1.04 8.79 6.86
N ASN A 115 0.28 9.77 7.35
CA ASN A 115 0.43 10.32 8.70
C ASN A 115 0.07 9.29 9.79
N ALA A 116 -0.82 8.34 9.48
CA ALA A 116 -1.08 7.20 10.33
C ALA A 116 0.07 6.18 10.35
N GLY A 117 1.13 6.36 9.57
CA GLY A 117 2.29 5.46 9.52
C GLY A 117 2.06 4.20 8.68
N PHE A 118 1.17 4.28 7.69
CA PHE A 118 1.05 3.25 6.67
C PHE A 118 1.97 3.57 5.48
N THR A 119 2.49 2.51 4.88
CA THR A 119 3.16 2.56 3.58
C THR A 119 2.16 2.13 2.51
N ILE A 120 1.95 2.97 1.48
CA ILE A 120 1.15 2.58 0.31
C ILE A 120 2.08 1.81 -0.64
N THR A 121 1.85 0.51 -0.81
CA THR A 121 2.69 -0.36 -1.64
C THR A 121 2.18 -0.48 -3.08
N LYS A 122 0.87 -0.33 -3.29
CA LYS A 122 0.23 -0.31 -4.61
C LYS A 122 -0.96 0.64 -4.60
N ALA A 123 -1.22 1.30 -5.72
CA ALA A 123 -2.41 2.11 -5.91
C ALA A 123 -2.97 1.95 -7.33
N LYS A 124 -4.30 1.93 -7.44
CA LYS A 124 -5.03 1.79 -8.69
C LYS A 124 -6.31 2.63 -8.67
N MET A 125 -6.46 3.52 -9.65
CA MET A 125 -7.72 4.22 -9.91
C MET A 125 -8.47 3.50 -11.04
N MET A 126 -9.75 3.18 -10.82
CA MET A 126 -10.58 2.48 -11.81
C MET A 126 -12.06 2.78 -11.62
N VAL A 127 -12.87 2.47 -12.63
CA VAL A 127 -14.34 2.45 -12.51
C VAL A 127 -14.76 0.98 -12.51
N LEU A 128 -15.48 0.56 -11.46
CA LEU A 128 -15.97 -0.82 -11.38
C LEU A 128 -17.11 -1.05 -12.38
N SER A 129 -17.04 -2.14 -13.12
CA SER A 129 -18.22 -2.68 -13.79
C SER A 129 -19.20 -3.20 -12.74
N ARG A 130 -20.48 -3.31 -13.13
CA ARG A 130 -21.50 -3.90 -12.25
C ARG A 130 -21.16 -5.32 -11.82
N LYS A 131 -20.51 -6.10 -12.68
CA LYS A 131 -20.09 -7.47 -12.36
C LYS A 131 -19.01 -7.46 -11.28
N GLU A 132 -17.95 -6.68 -11.46
CA GLU A 132 -16.87 -6.55 -10.48
C GLU A 132 -17.40 -6.07 -9.12
N ALA A 133 -18.30 -5.07 -9.12
CA ALA A 133 -18.93 -4.59 -7.89
C ALA A 133 -19.78 -5.66 -7.17
N MET A 134 -20.48 -6.53 -7.93
CA MET A 134 -21.24 -7.65 -7.35
C MET A 134 -20.32 -8.70 -6.74
N ASP A 135 -19.23 -9.03 -7.43
CA ASP A 135 -18.24 -9.99 -6.95
C ASP A 135 -17.56 -9.46 -5.67
N PHE A 136 -17.25 -8.15 -5.63
CA PHE A 136 -16.64 -7.48 -4.47
C PHE A 136 -17.56 -7.44 -3.23
N TYR A 137 -18.84 -7.12 -3.42
CA TYR A 137 -19.82 -7.00 -2.32
C TYR A 137 -20.69 -8.24 -2.12
N VAL A 138 -20.22 -9.44 -2.50
CA VAL A 138 -21.01 -10.68 -2.43
C VAL A 138 -21.62 -10.94 -1.04
N ASP A 139 -20.88 -10.64 0.04
CA ASP A 139 -21.35 -10.82 1.42
C ASP A 139 -22.54 -9.90 1.79
N HIS A 140 -22.77 -8.85 1.00
CA HIS A 140 -23.85 -7.89 1.18
C HIS A 140 -25.08 -8.20 0.32
N GLN A 141 -25.08 -9.26 -0.49
CA GLN A 141 -26.15 -9.56 -1.46
C GLN A 141 -27.55 -9.65 -0.82
N SER A 142 -27.64 -10.10 0.43
CA SER A 142 -28.90 -10.23 1.18
C SER A 142 -29.37 -8.94 1.86
N ARG A 143 -28.56 -7.86 1.83
CA ARG A 143 -28.86 -6.61 2.52
C ARG A 143 -29.82 -5.75 1.69
N PRO A 144 -30.78 -5.05 2.32
CA PRO A 144 -31.77 -4.24 1.61
C PRO A 144 -31.16 -3.08 0.81
N PHE A 145 -29.99 -2.59 1.22
CA PHE A 145 -29.26 -1.49 0.55
C PHE A 145 -28.34 -1.96 -0.59
N TYR A 146 -28.27 -3.26 -0.88
CA TYR A 146 -27.27 -3.83 -1.80
C TYR A 146 -27.32 -3.22 -3.20
N ASN A 147 -28.51 -3.09 -3.79
CA ASN A 147 -28.65 -2.53 -5.14
C ASN A 147 -28.25 -1.05 -5.20
N GLU A 148 -28.55 -0.29 -4.16
CA GLU A 148 -28.15 1.12 -4.06
C GLU A 148 -26.63 1.25 -3.90
N LEU A 149 -26.01 0.37 -3.10
CA LEU A 149 -24.56 0.29 -2.96
C LEU A 149 -23.87 -0.02 -4.29
N LEU A 150 -24.39 -0.98 -5.07
CA LEU A 150 -23.84 -1.31 -6.38
C LEU A 150 -23.99 -0.14 -7.36
N GLN A 151 -25.16 0.51 -7.39
CA GLN A 151 -25.36 1.69 -8.24
C GLN A 151 -24.40 2.81 -7.88
N PHE A 152 -24.17 3.03 -6.58
CA PHE A 152 -23.25 4.04 -6.11
C PHE A 152 -21.79 3.71 -6.45
N ILE A 153 -21.28 2.52 -6.12
CA ILE A 153 -19.86 2.20 -6.30
C ILE A 153 -19.46 2.16 -7.79
N THR A 154 -20.42 1.92 -8.69
CA THR A 154 -20.22 1.93 -10.15
C THR A 154 -20.47 3.30 -10.80
N SER A 155 -20.86 4.32 -10.03
CA SER A 155 -21.21 5.64 -10.57
C SER A 155 -20.01 6.51 -10.95
N GLY A 156 -18.81 6.14 -10.51
CA GLY A 156 -17.61 6.92 -10.75
C GLY A 156 -16.32 6.18 -10.40
N SER A 157 -15.21 6.88 -10.47
CA SER A 157 -13.89 6.30 -10.18
C SER A 157 -13.73 6.02 -8.68
N ILE A 158 -13.24 4.82 -8.38
CA ILE A 158 -12.71 4.43 -7.08
C ILE A 158 -11.18 4.51 -7.10
N VAL A 159 -10.57 4.50 -5.92
CA VAL A 159 -9.13 4.26 -5.79
C VAL A 159 -8.88 3.13 -4.79
N ALA A 160 -8.33 2.03 -5.28
CA ALA A 160 -7.90 0.88 -4.48
C ALA A 160 -6.41 1.02 -4.16
N MET A 161 -6.05 0.89 -2.89
CA MET A 161 -4.67 0.94 -2.41
C MET A 161 -4.34 -0.27 -1.54
N GLU A 162 -3.20 -0.90 -1.80
CA GLU A 162 -2.57 -1.81 -0.86
C GLU A 162 -1.80 -0.96 0.15
N ILE A 163 -2.22 -1.00 1.40
CA ILE A 163 -1.52 -0.33 2.50
C ILE A 163 -0.89 -1.36 3.43
N LEU A 164 0.28 -1.03 3.93
CA LEU A 164 1.05 -1.87 4.83
C LEU A 164 1.36 -1.09 6.10
N GLY A 165 1.16 -1.73 7.25
CA GLY A 165 1.47 -1.14 8.54
C GLY A 165 1.47 -2.19 9.63
N ASP A 166 1.82 -1.74 10.84
CA ASP A 166 1.68 -2.59 12.02
C ASP A 166 0.19 -2.75 12.36
N ASP A 167 -0.28 -4.00 12.51
CA ASP A 167 -1.69 -4.34 12.77
C ASP A 167 -2.66 -3.65 11.77
N ALA A 168 -2.28 -3.68 10.49
CA ALA A 168 -2.82 -2.78 9.48
C ALA A 168 -4.34 -2.86 9.32
N VAL A 169 -4.92 -4.06 9.38
CA VAL A 169 -6.38 -4.25 9.25
C VAL A 169 -7.11 -3.53 10.38
N SER A 170 -6.68 -3.79 11.62
CA SER A 170 -7.30 -3.22 12.82
C SER A 170 -7.12 -1.70 12.87
N LYS A 171 -5.92 -1.22 12.57
CA LYS A 171 -5.60 0.22 12.57
C LYS A 171 -6.34 0.97 11.48
N TRP A 172 -6.47 0.41 10.27
CA TRP A 172 -7.26 1.01 9.19
C TRP A 172 -8.73 1.09 9.56
N LYS A 173 -9.30 0.01 10.13
CA LYS A 173 -10.69 -0.02 10.60
C LYS A 173 -10.97 1.03 11.68
N MET A 174 -10.02 1.26 12.59
CA MET A 174 -10.10 2.32 13.59
C MET A 174 -10.14 3.71 12.96
N LEU A 175 -9.28 4.00 11.96
CA LEU A 175 -9.28 5.28 11.25
C LEU A 175 -10.55 5.52 10.45
N LEU A 176 -11.12 4.46 9.87
CA LEU A 176 -12.39 4.54 9.14
C LEU A 176 -13.53 4.95 10.07
N GLY A 177 -13.59 4.38 11.28
CA GLY A 177 -14.72 4.55 12.18
C GLY A 177 -15.98 3.78 11.74
N PRO A 178 -17.10 3.96 12.47
CA PRO A 178 -18.37 3.30 12.18
C PRO A 178 -18.84 3.48 10.73
N ALA A 179 -19.43 2.43 10.14
CA ALA A 179 -19.83 2.45 8.72
C ALA A 179 -20.88 3.52 8.37
N ASN A 180 -21.75 3.86 9.32
CA ASN A 180 -22.69 4.96 9.17
C ASN A 180 -22.02 6.27 9.61
N SER A 181 -21.92 7.22 8.67
CA SER A 181 -21.24 8.50 8.90
C SER A 181 -21.86 9.32 10.06
N GLY A 182 -23.18 9.25 10.26
CA GLY A 182 -23.84 9.92 11.39
C GLY A 182 -23.48 9.32 12.74
N VAL A 183 -23.31 7.99 12.82
CA VAL A 183 -22.81 7.30 14.02
C VAL A 183 -21.32 7.61 14.23
N ALA A 184 -20.55 7.66 13.15
CA ALA A 184 -19.13 8.01 13.22
C ALA A 184 -18.92 9.42 13.78
N GLN A 185 -19.74 10.40 13.39
CA GLN A 185 -19.68 11.77 13.92
C GLN A 185 -19.88 11.83 15.45
N THR A 186 -20.63 10.89 16.03
CA THR A 186 -20.87 10.85 17.48
C THR A 186 -19.83 10.01 18.23
N GLU A 187 -19.44 8.85 17.69
CA GLU A 187 -18.60 7.87 18.39
C GLU A 187 -17.10 8.03 18.10
N ALA A 188 -16.75 8.53 16.91
CA ALA A 188 -15.38 8.69 16.42
C ALA A 188 -15.28 9.94 15.52
N PRO A 189 -15.42 11.16 16.09
CA PRO A 189 -15.57 12.40 15.32
C PRO A 189 -14.38 12.72 14.40
N ASP A 190 -13.19 12.23 14.74
CA ASP A 190 -11.96 12.42 13.96
C ASP A 190 -11.74 11.33 12.89
N SER A 191 -12.68 10.38 12.77
CA SER A 191 -12.58 9.30 11.78
C SER A 191 -12.83 9.79 10.35
N ILE A 192 -12.34 9.02 9.38
CA ILE A 192 -12.55 9.28 7.95
C ILE A 192 -14.05 9.36 7.63
N ARG A 193 -14.87 8.45 8.17
CA ARG A 193 -16.31 8.42 7.89
C ARG A 193 -17.06 9.57 8.56
N ALA A 194 -16.58 10.06 9.70
CA ALA A 194 -17.17 11.23 10.35
C ALA A 194 -16.90 12.52 9.57
N THR A 195 -15.67 12.68 9.07
CA THR A 195 -15.17 13.90 8.43
C THR A 195 -15.48 14.00 6.94
N LEU A 196 -15.39 12.87 6.23
CA LEU A 196 -15.54 12.83 4.77
C LEU A 196 -16.82 12.12 4.31
N GLY A 197 -17.44 11.32 5.17
CA GLY A 197 -18.66 10.58 4.85
C GLY A 197 -19.94 11.42 4.88
N ILE A 198 -20.96 10.95 4.16
CA ILE A 198 -22.27 11.58 4.03
C ILE A 198 -23.34 10.73 4.72
N ASP A 199 -23.37 9.42 4.45
CA ASP A 199 -24.38 8.49 4.98
C ASP A 199 -23.80 7.08 5.18
N GLY A 200 -24.63 6.03 5.20
CA GLY A 200 -24.20 4.64 5.37
C GLY A 200 -23.63 3.97 4.10
N ILE A 201 -23.94 4.50 2.92
CA ILE A 201 -23.48 4.00 1.62
C ILE A 201 -22.31 4.85 1.11
N ARG A 202 -22.50 6.18 1.15
CA ARG A 202 -21.55 7.23 0.79
C ARG A 202 -20.76 7.61 2.03
N ASN A 203 -19.85 6.74 2.43
CA ASN A 203 -19.06 6.88 3.65
C ASN A 203 -17.56 7.03 3.34
N ALA A 204 -17.22 7.63 2.19
CA ALA A 204 -15.86 7.95 1.73
C ALA A 204 -14.91 6.77 1.48
N ALA A 205 -14.80 5.80 2.39
CA ALA A 205 -13.80 4.74 2.31
C ALA A 205 -14.27 3.40 2.89
N HIS A 206 -13.70 2.33 2.35
CA HIS A 206 -13.91 0.94 2.74
C HIS A 206 -12.59 0.28 3.14
N GLY A 207 -12.71 -0.69 4.04
CA GLY A 207 -11.61 -1.50 4.54
C GLY A 207 -12.13 -2.90 4.88
N PRO A 208 -11.31 -3.94 4.66
CA PRO A 208 -11.60 -5.31 5.04
C PRO A 208 -11.98 -5.48 6.52
N ASP A 209 -12.86 -6.43 6.81
CA ASP A 209 -13.26 -6.74 8.19
C ASP A 209 -12.27 -7.65 8.92
N SER A 210 -11.42 -8.36 8.18
CA SER A 210 -10.41 -9.28 8.70
C SER A 210 -9.22 -9.42 7.76
N ILE A 211 -8.12 -10.00 8.25
CA ILE A 211 -6.94 -10.34 7.44
C ILE A 211 -7.32 -11.26 6.26
N ALA A 212 -8.26 -12.18 6.47
CA ALA A 212 -8.72 -13.09 5.44
C ALA A 212 -9.47 -12.34 4.31
N SER A 213 -10.39 -11.43 4.65
CA SER A 213 -11.08 -10.63 3.63
C SER A 213 -10.12 -9.64 2.96
N ALA A 214 -9.12 -9.13 3.69
CA ALA A 214 -8.08 -8.29 3.10
C ALA A 214 -7.30 -9.01 1.99
N ALA A 215 -6.87 -10.25 2.23
CA ALA A 215 -6.17 -11.04 1.23
C ALA A 215 -7.03 -11.28 -0.02
N GLN A 216 -8.32 -11.57 0.16
CA GLN A 216 -9.25 -11.81 -0.94
C GLN A 216 -9.53 -10.53 -1.74
N GLU A 217 -9.83 -9.43 -1.06
CA GLU A 217 -10.17 -8.14 -1.69
C GLU A 217 -8.96 -7.53 -2.44
N MET A 218 -7.75 -7.64 -1.90
CA MET A 218 -6.53 -7.18 -2.57
C MET A 218 -6.27 -7.92 -3.90
N VAL A 219 -6.54 -9.23 -3.95
CA VAL A 219 -6.33 -10.03 -5.17
C VAL A 219 -7.33 -9.63 -6.26
N THR A 220 -8.59 -9.40 -5.90
CA THR A 220 -9.65 -9.11 -6.87
C THR A 220 -9.48 -7.76 -7.54
N GLU A 221 -9.15 -6.72 -6.77
CA GLU A 221 -9.24 -5.32 -7.26
C GLU A 221 -7.91 -4.80 -7.82
N LEU A 222 -6.78 -5.13 -7.20
CA LEU A 222 -5.48 -4.62 -7.67
C LEU A 222 -4.99 -5.31 -8.94
N CYS A 223 -5.59 -6.46 -9.30
CA CYS A 223 -5.17 -7.28 -10.44
C CYS A 223 -6.11 -7.24 -11.66
N SER A 224 -7.28 -6.56 -11.60
CA SER A 224 -8.33 -6.64 -12.63
C SER A 224 -8.51 -5.36 -13.47
N GLY A 225 -8.53 -5.45 -14.79
CA GLY A 225 -8.90 -4.34 -15.69
C GLY A 225 -7.77 -3.37 -16.11
N PRO A 226 -7.97 -2.59 -17.20
CA PRO A 226 -7.00 -1.60 -17.71
C PRO A 226 -6.75 -0.48 -16.69
N CYS A 227 -5.49 -0.07 -16.54
CA CYS A 227 -5.00 0.63 -15.35
C CYS A 227 -3.99 1.73 -15.70
N ILE A 228 -3.99 2.83 -14.93
CA ILE A 228 -2.78 3.62 -14.66
C ILE A 228 -2.22 3.08 -13.34
N ALA A 229 -1.27 2.15 -13.42
CA ALA A 229 -0.62 1.61 -12.22
C ALA A 229 0.49 2.57 -11.82
N LEU A 230 0.34 3.21 -10.65
CA LEU A 230 1.44 3.89 -10.00
C LEU A 230 2.08 2.90 -9.03
N GLU A 231 3.22 2.34 -9.43
CA GLU A 231 4.12 1.69 -8.48
C GLU A 231 4.87 2.81 -7.76
N VAL A 232 4.47 3.11 -6.52
CA VAL A 232 5.13 4.11 -5.70
C VAL A 232 6.41 3.49 -5.16
N ILE A 233 7.49 3.58 -5.94
CA ILE A 233 8.83 3.35 -5.44
C ILE A 233 9.16 4.56 -4.58
N GLN A 234 9.17 4.41 -3.25
CA GLN A 234 9.61 5.49 -2.36
C GLN A 234 11.13 5.40 -2.16
N PRO A 235 11.91 6.30 -2.78
CA PRO A 235 13.16 6.72 -2.18
C PRO A 235 13.18 8.25 -2.13
N ASN A 236 12.89 8.82 -0.95
CA ASN A 236 13.35 10.13 -0.43
C ASN A 236 12.37 10.69 0.62
N PRO A 237 12.84 11.59 1.52
CA PRO A 237 12.02 12.20 2.58
C PRO A 237 10.74 12.85 2.03
N PRO A 238 9.65 12.92 2.83
CA PRO A 238 8.33 13.32 2.38
C PRO A 238 8.39 14.67 1.69
N LYS A 239 8.18 14.66 0.37
CA LYS A 239 7.90 15.86 -0.40
C LYS A 239 6.40 16.03 -0.44
N ILE A 240 5.94 17.22 -0.09
CA ILE A 240 4.55 17.64 -0.29
C ILE A 240 4.19 17.48 -1.77
N PHE A 241 2.98 17.01 -2.08
CA PHE A 241 2.46 16.74 -3.43
C PHE A 241 2.75 17.88 -4.43
N ARG A 242 2.80 19.13 -3.94
CA ARG A 242 3.12 20.34 -4.70
C ARG A 242 4.55 20.37 -5.27
N ASP A 243 5.52 19.75 -4.61
CA ASP A 243 6.91 19.69 -5.09
C ASP A 243 7.09 18.64 -6.20
N PHE A 244 6.15 17.69 -6.32
CA PHE A 244 6.15 16.66 -7.35
C PHE A 244 5.53 17.15 -8.66
N CYS A 245 4.50 18.00 -8.58
CA CYS A 245 3.73 18.44 -9.74
C CYS A 245 4.34 19.63 -10.51
N GLY A 246 5.43 20.25 -10.02
CA GLY A 246 5.96 21.49 -10.61
C GLY A 246 4.99 22.68 -10.45
N PRO A 247 5.39 23.90 -10.83
CA PRO A 247 4.48 25.05 -10.77
C PRO A 247 3.28 24.81 -11.67
N SER A 248 2.11 25.25 -11.20
CA SER A 248 0.85 25.21 -11.94
C SER A 248 1.04 25.86 -13.31
N ASP A 249 0.91 25.10 -14.39
CA ASP A 249 0.82 25.71 -15.71
C ASP A 249 -0.39 26.66 -15.73
N PRO A 250 -0.23 27.87 -16.30
CA PRO A 250 -1.30 28.85 -16.31
C PRO A 250 -2.49 28.36 -17.13
N VAL A 251 -3.69 28.65 -16.63
CA VAL A 251 -4.99 28.29 -17.19
C VAL A 251 -5.10 28.68 -18.67
N GLN A 252 -4.98 27.71 -19.59
CA GLN A 252 -5.46 27.72 -20.98
C GLN A 252 -5.06 26.34 -21.57
N TYR A 253 -5.97 25.44 -21.96
CA TYR A 253 -6.82 25.55 -23.13
C TYR A 253 -8.02 24.58 -23.06
N PHE A 254 -9.08 25.05 -23.72
CA PHE A 254 -10.39 24.46 -23.98
C PHE A 254 -10.39 23.03 -24.56
N PHE A 255 -11.40 22.26 -24.18
CA PHE A 255 -11.95 21.12 -24.92
C PHE A 255 -12.26 21.48 -26.39
N LYS A 256 -11.86 20.62 -27.33
CA LYS A 256 -12.60 20.42 -28.58
C LYS A 256 -12.55 18.94 -28.95
N ILE A 257 -13.67 18.25 -28.73
CA ILE A 257 -14.01 17.00 -29.41
C ILE A 257 -14.23 17.38 -30.88
N LEU A 258 -13.55 16.71 -31.80
CA LEU A 258 -13.96 16.66 -33.19
C LEU A 258 -14.26 15.19 -33.50
N ASP A 259 -15.55 14.94 -33.72
CA ASP A 259 -16.04 13.76 -34.41
C ASP A 259 -15.50 13.73 -35.84
N ASN A 260 -15.07 12.55 -36.26
CA ASN A 260 -15.29 11.98 -37.60
C ASN A 260 -15.04 10.47 -37.54
#